data_AF-A0A7Z9HZH0-F1
#
_entry.id   AF-A0A7Z9HZH0-F1
#
_cell.length_a   1.000
_cell.length_b   1.000
_cell.length_c   1.000
_cell.angle_alpha   90.00
_cell.angle_beta   90.00
_cell.angle_gamma   90.00
#
_symmetry.space_group_name_H-M   'P 1'
#
loop_
_entity.id
_entity.type
_entity.pdbx_description
1 polymer ?
#
loop_
_entity_poly.entity_id
_entity_poly.type
_entity_poly.pdbx_seq_one_letter_code
_entity_poly.pdbx_strand_id
1 'polypeptide(L)'
;MDAYERDLERNAGLIQKLLPGTTRTLTKYRVDPNEQMYLGTKGWMFYRPSIEYVSGPGFLEPEVMYARASKESVESDPLAAIVEFRDRLAARGIDLLVVPVPTKAMVYPEEFSAAYESGHGGLQNRSFGKFMDSLVRNGVHAVDLL
;
A
#
# COMPACT_ATOMS: atom_id res chain seq x y z
N MET A 1 -25.80 -7.03 -19.33
CA MET A 1 -24.37 -7.15 -19.64
C MET A 1 -23.69 -5.86 -19.24
N ASP A 2 -23.98 -5.30 -18.05
CA ASP A 2 -23.80 -3.85 -17.82
C ASP A 2 -23.10 -3.50 -16.49
N ALA A 3 -23.02 -4.41 -15.51
CA ALA A 3 -22.32 -4.14 -14.25
C ALA A 3 -20.80 -4.38 -14.36
N TYR A 4 -20.41 -5.30 -15.23
CA TYR A 4 -19.03 -5.73 -15.44
C TYR A 4 -18.18 -4.70 -16.19
N GLU A 5 -18.74 -4.10 -17.26
CA GLU A 5 -18.06 -3.05 -18.03
C GLU A 5 -17.90 -1.76 -17.21
N ARG A 6 -18.88 -1.44 -16.34
CA ARG A 6 -18.81 -0.24 -15.48
C ARG A 6 -17.73 -0.32 -14.39
N ASP A 7 -17.44 -1.52 -13.87
CA ASP A 7 -16.38 -1.72 -12.87
C ASP A 7 -14.98 -1.74 -13.50
N LEU A 8 -14.90 -2.15 -14.77
CA LEU A 8 -13.70 -2.10 -15.59
C LEU A 8 -13.32 -0.64 -15.94
N GLU A 9 -14.32 0.18 -16.28
CA GLU A 9 -14.13 1.62 -16.56
C GLU A 9 -13.76 2.41 -15.29
N ARG A 10 -14.28 2.01 -14.12
CA ARG A 10 -14.04 2.71 -12.85
C ARG A 10 -12.58 2.59 -12.37
N ASN A 11 -11.90 1.49 -12.72
CA ASN A 11 -10.55 1.18 -12.22
C ASN A 11 -9.44 1.39 -13.26
N ALA A 12 -9.77 1.64 -14.53
CA ALA A 12 -8.79 1.95 -15.58
C ALA A 12 -8.12 3.34 -15.40
N GLY A 13 -8.76 4.27 -14.67
CA GLY A 13 -8.24 5.62 -14.45
C GLY A 13 -7.09 5.72 -13.44
N LEU A 14 -6.87 4.70 -12.60
CA LEU A 14 -5.82 4.72 -11.57
C LEU A 14 -4.41 4.51 -12.15
N ILE A 15 -4.30 3.74 -13.24
CA ILE A 15 -3.01 3.47 -13.90
C ILE A 15 -2.58 4.65 -14.79
N GLN A 16 -3.55 5.42 -15.34
CA GLN A 16 -3.27 6.59 -16.18
C GLN A 16 -2.73 7.81 -15.40
N LYS A 17 -2.96 7.91 -14.09
CA LYS A 17 -2.50 9.07 -13.30
C LYS A 17 -1.02 9.04 -12.90
N LEU A 18 -0.32 7.92 -13.12
CA LEU A 18 1.07 7.74 -12.68
C LEU A 18 2.12 7.93 -13.79
N LEU A 19 1.72 8.08 -15.05
CA LEU A 19 2.66 8.25 -16.16
C LEU A 19 2.41 9.60 -16.86
N PRO A 20 3.30 10.59 -16.74
CA PRO A 20 3.22 11.79 -17.56
C PRO A 20 3.35 11.40 -19.05
N GLY A 21 2.24 11.56 -19.78
CA GLY A 21 2.15 11.95 -21.20
C GLY A 21 2.74 11.07 -22.30
N THR A 22 3.67 10.16 -22.08
CA THR A 22 4.41 9.53 -23.19
C THR A 22 4.86 8.11 -22.89
N THR A 23 3.98 7.11 -23.08
CA THR A 23 4.43 5.80 -23.56
C THR A 23 3.30 5.09 -24.31
N ARG A 24 3.31 5.30 -25.63
CA ARG A 24 2.51 4.56 -26.61
C ARG A 24 3.14 3.19 -26.86
N THR A 25 3.16 2.33 -25.86
CA THR A 25 3.39 0.86 -25.97
C THR A 25 2.82 0.20 -24.73
N LEU A 26 1.50 0.34 -24.52
CA LEU A 26 0.75 -0.45 -23.55
C LEU A 26 0.54 -1.85 -24.11
N THR A 27 1.59 -2.66 -24.06
CA THR A 27 1.51 -4.08 -24.42
C THR A 27 0.77 -4.80 -23.30
N LYS A 28 -0.53 -5.04 -23.52
CA LYS A 28 -1.38 -6.08 -22.91
C LYS A 28 -0.99 -6.51 -21.48
N TYR A 29 -1.34 -5.70 -20.49
CA TYR A 29 -1.50 -6.21 -19.12
C TYR A 29 -2.76 -7.06 -19.07
N ARG A 30 -2.59 -8.38 -19.16
CA ARG A 30 -3.68 -9.32 -18.95
C ARG A 30 -3.89 -9.44 -17.44
N VAL A 31 -4.83 -8.65 -16.93
CA VAL A 31 -5.35 -8.82 -15.57
C VAL A 31 -6.32 -9.99 -15.62
N ASP A 32 -5.98 -11.13 -15.04
CA ASP A 32 -6.98 -12.14 -14.76
C ASP A 32 -7.80 -11.65 -13.54
N PRO A 33 -9.13 -11.53 -13.64
CA PRO A 33 -9.98 -10.93 -12.61
C PRO A 33 -10.03 -11.75 -11.29
N ASN A 34 -9.54 -12.98 -11.29
CA ASN A 34 -9.36 -13.80 -10.09
C ASN A 34 -7.91 -13.79 -9.57
N GLU A 35 -7.00 -13.15 -10.31
CA GLU A 35 -5.57 -13.19 -10.08
C GLU A 35 -5.12 -11.87 -9.43
N GLN A 36 -4.70 -11.98 -8.17
CA GLN A 36 -4.31 -10.86 -7.32
C GLN A 36 -2.94 -10.29 -7.71
N MET A 37 -2.60 -10.17 -9.00
CA MET A 37 -1.24 -9.89 -9.45
C MET A 37 -1.16 -8.89 -10.61
N TYR A 38 -0.10 -8.08 -10.60
CA TYR A 38 0.38 -7.29 -11.73
C TYR A 38 1.70 -7.89 -12.24
N LEU A 39 1.88 -7.88 -13.56
CA LEU A 39 3.14 -8.30 -14.20
C LEU A 39 4.05 -7.09 -14.37
N GLY A 40 5.29 -7.23 -13.88
CA GLY A 40 6.38 -6.30 -14.15
C GLY A 40 7.28 -6.80 -15.29
N THR A 41 8.48 -6.23 -15.37
CA THR A 41 9.45 -6.59 -16.41
C THR A 41 10.10 -7.95 -16.10
N LYS A 42 10.69 -8.60 -17.10
CA LYS A 42 11.48 -9.85 -16.95
C LYS A 42 10.77 -10.97 -16.16
N GLY A 43 9.44 -11.05 -16.25
CA GLY A 43 8.66 -12.09 -15.57
C GLY A 43 8.39 -11.82 -14.09
N TRP A 44 8.66 -10.61 -13.60
CA TRP A 44 8.31 -10.23 -12.23
C TRP A 44 6.80 -10.18 -12.02
N MET A 45 6.36 -10.65 -10.85
CA MET A 45 4.98 -10.59 -10.41
C MET A 45 4.88 -9.78 -9.12
N PHE A 46 3.86 -8.93 -9.05
CA PHE A 46 3.59 -8.04 -7.93
C PHE A 46 2.19 -8.27 -7.42
N TYR A 47 2.04 -8.39 -6.10
CA TYR A 47 0.72 -8.57 -5.49
C TYR A 47 -0.11 -7.28 -5.63
N ARG A 48 -1.32 -7.40 -6.18
CA ARG A 48 -2.17 -6.25 -6.50
C ARG A 48 -2.45 -5.37 -5.27
N PRO A 49 -2.89 -5.91 -4.11
CA PRO A 49 -3.10 -5.09 -2.92
C PRO A 49 -1.84 -4.36 -2.45
N SER A 50 -0.65 -4.91 -2.70
CA SER A 50 0.60 -4.21 -2.37
C SER A 50 0.84 -3.01 -3.27
N ILE A 51 0.53 -3.11 -4.57
CA ILE A 51 0.57 -1.96 -5.48
C ILE A 51 -0.46 -0.92 -5.06
N GLU A 52 -1.70 -1.35 -4.80
CA GLU A 52 -2.79 -0.47 -4.38
C GLU A 52 -2.48 0.23 -3.05
N TYR A 53 -1.76 -0.43 -2.13
CA TYR A 53 -1.27 0.18 -0.90
C TYR A 53 -0.36 1.39 -1.20
N VAL A 54 0.58 1.27 -2.14
CA VAL A 54 1.54 2.36 -2.41
C VAL A 54 0.98 3.44 -3.33
N SER A 55 0.13 3.08 -4.29
CA SER A 55 -0.49 4.03 -5.22
C SER A 55 -1.75 4.71 -4.66
N GLY A 56 -2.39 4.08 -3.68
CA GLY A 56 -3.68 4.48 -3.13
C GLY A 56 -3.64 5.69 -2.18
N PRO A 57 -4.79 5.99 -1.55
CA PRO A 57 -4.86 6.97 -0.48
C PRO A 57 -4.05 6.52 0.74
N GLY A 58 -3.68 7.47 1.59
CA GLY A 58 -3.07 7.18 2.87
C GLY A 58 -4.02 6.38 3.78
N PHE A 59 -3.52 5.32 4.41
CA PHE A 59 -4.36 4.49 5.29
C PHE A 59 -4.79 5.18 6.60
N LEU A 60 -4.17 6.32 6.95
CA LEU A 60 -4.58 7.19 8.06
C LEU A 60 -5.51 8.34 7.62
N GLU A 61 -5.91 8.38 6.34
CA GLU A 61 -6.86 9.39 5.89
C GLU A 61 -8.27 9.09 6.45
N PRO A 62 -9.00 10.09 6.98
CA PRO A 62 -10.29 9.85 7.64
C PRO A 62 -11.31 9.11 6.77
N GLU A 63 -11.34 9.42 5.47
CA GLU A 63 -12.24 8.75 4.51
C GLU A 63 -11.92 7.26 4.36
N VAL A 64 -10.64 6.89 4.36
CA VAL A 64 -10.19 5.50 4.29
C VAL A 64 -10.51 4.76 5.58
N MET A 65 -10.27 5.39 6.73
CA MET A 65 -10.58 4.83 8.05
C MET A 65 -12.09 4.60 8.21
N TYR A 66 -12.91 5.59 7.85
CA TYR A 66 -14.38 5.45 7.88
C TYR A 66 -14.89 4.34 6.95
N ALA A 67 -14.33 4.25 5.75
CA ALA A 67 -14.66 3.17 4.81
C ALA A 67 -14.27 1.78 5.34
N ARG A 68 -13.15 1.66 6.08
CA ARG A 68 -12.74 0.40 6.74
C ARG A 68 -13.65 0.05 7.91
N ALA A 69 -13.92 1.01 8.79
CA ALA A 69 -14.82 0.80 9.94
C ALA A 69 -16.20 0.27 9.50
N SER A 70 -16.77 0.87 8.45
CA SER A 70 -18.09 0.51 7.92
C SER A 70 -18.13 -0.83 7.18
N LYS A 71 -17.04 -1.26 6.54
CA LYS A 71 -16.98 -2.52 5.80
C LYS A 71 -16.58 -3.72 6.66
N GLU A 72 -15.64 -3.52 7.58
CA GLU A 72 -14.94 -4.62 8.25
C GLU A 72 -15.34 -4.78 9.71
N SER A 73 -16.09 -3.82 10.30
CA SER A 73 -16.49 -3.86 11.73
C SER A 73 -15.30 -4.06 12.70
N VAL A 74 -14.10 -3.66 12.28
CA VAL A 74 -12.83 -3.75 13.03
C VAL A 74 -12.36 -2.33 13.35
N GLU A 75 -11.54 -2.18 14.40
CA GLU A 75 -10.83 -0.92 14.69
C GLU A 75 -10.11 -0.42 13.43
N SER A 76 -10.54 0.73 12.94
CA SER A 76 -10.06 1.30 11.69
C SER A 76 -8.75 2.06 11.83
N ASP A 77 -8.41 2.47 13.06
CA ASP A 77 -7.15 3.13 13.38
C ASP A 77 -6.07 2.11 13.74
N PRO A 78 -5.10 1.83 12.82
CA PRO A 78 -4.02 0.91 13.13
C PRO A 78 -3.13 1.42 14.26
N LEU A 79 -3.02 2.74 14.47
CA LEU A 79 -2.22 3.30 15.56
C LEU A 79 -2.85 2.96 16.91
N ALA A 80 -4.15 3.20 17.06
CA ALA A 80 -4.87 2.91 18.30
C ALA A 80 -4.77 1.43 18.68
N ALA A 81 -5.00 0.54 17.70
CA ALA A 81 -4.91 -0.90 17.91
C ALA A 81 -3.50 -1.36 18.36
N ILE A 82 -2.44 -0.80 17.75
CA ILE A 82 -1.06 -1.15 18.11
C ILE A 82 -0.69 -0.62 19.50
N VAL A 83 -1.09 0.60 19.84
CA VAL A 83 -0.83 1.19 21.16
C VAL A 83 -1.53 0.39 22.25
N GLU A 84 -2.81 0.04 22.05
CA GLU A 84 -3.54 -0.82 22.98
C GLU A 84 -2.86 -2.18 23.14
N PHE A 85 -2.42 -2.79 22.04
CA PHE A 85 -1.70 -4.06 22.08
C PHE A 85 -0.36 -3.95 22.83
N ARG A 86 0.39 -2.86 22.61
CA ARG A 86 1.62 -2.55 23.36
C ARG A 86 1.34 -2.46 24.85
N ASP A 87 0.31 -1.73 25.27
CA ASP A 87 -0.03 -1.55 26.69
C ASP A 87 -0.38 -2.89 27.36
N ARG A 88 -1.09 -3.76 26.63
CA ARG A 88 -1.41 -5.12 27.11
C ARG A 88 -0.16 -6.00 27.25
N LEU A 89 0.83 -5.85 26.38
CA LEU A 89 2.11 -6.56 26.48
C LEU A 89 2.96 -6.01 27.64
N ALA A 90 3.03 -4.68 27.77
CA ALA A 90 3.78 -4.01 28.83
C ALA A 90 3.27 -4.37 30.24
N ALA A 91 1.95 -4.53 30.40
CA ALA A 91 1.35 -5.02 31.66
C ALA A 91 1.82 -6.43 32.06
N ARG A 92 2.45 -7.18 31.14
CA ARG A 92 3.05 -8.50 31.35
C ARG A 92 4.58 -8.47 31.33
N GLY A 93 5.19 -7.28 31.29
CA GLY A 93 6.64 -7.12 31.18
C GLY A 93 7.22 -7.52 29.82
N ILE A 94 6.41 -7.42 28.74
CA ILE A 94 6.82 -7.76 27.38
C ILE A 94 6.92 -6.49 26.55
N ASP A 95 8.07 -6.27 25.91
CA ASP A 95 8.30 -5.14 25.00
C ASP A 95 7.84 -5.47 23.58
N LEU A 96 7.17 -4.50 22.94
CA LEU A 96 6.70 -4.60 21.55
C LEU A 96 7.65 -3.84 20.61
N LEU A 97 8.14 -4.55 19.60
CA LEU A 97 8.84 -3.97 18.44
C LEU A 97 8.01 -4.16 17.17
N VAL A 98 7.68 -3.05 16.52
CA VAL A 98 6.95 -3.03 15.25
C VAL A 98 7.93 -2.87 14.09
N VAL A 99 7.90 -3.79 13.13
CA VAL A 99 8.75 -3.73 11.93
C VAL A 99 7.85 -3.82 10.70
N PRO A 100 7.43 -2.68 10.13
CA PRO A 100 6.66 -2.69 8.89
C PRO A 100 7.48 -3.30 7.76
N VAL A 101 6.96 -4.35 7.13
CA VAL A 101 7.64 -5.02 6.03
C VAL A 101 7.34 -4.28 4.73
N PRO A 102 8.37 -3.77 4.02
CA PRO A 102 8.14 -3.08 2.76
C PRO A 102 7.60 -4.05 1.72
N THR A 103 6.77 -3.52 0.81
CA THR A 103 6.27 -4.34 -0.29
C THR A 103 7.36 -4.53 -1.35
N LYS A 104 7.22 -5.60 -2.14
CA LYS A 104 8.12 -5.89 -3.27
C LYS A 104 8.29 -4.71 -4.23
N ALA A 105 7.22 -3.92 -4.44
CA ALA A 105 7.26 -2.74 -5.31
C ALA A 105 7.98 -1.54 -4.71
N MET A 106 8.16 -1.50 -3.39
CA MET A 106 8.97 -0.46 -2.72
C MET A 106 10.46 -0.79 -2.81
N VAL A 107 10.79 -2.08 -2.72
CA VAL A 107 12.18 -2.57 -2.77
C VAL A 107 12.72 -2.65 -4.20
N TYR A 108 11.88 -3.06 -5.16
CA TYR A 108 12.24 -3.23 -6.57
C TYR A 108 11.29 -2.46 -7.51
N PRO A 109 11.18 -1.13 -7.39
CA PRO A 109 10.29 -0.33 -8.22
C PRO A 109 10.66 -0.39 -9.72
N GLU A 110 11.95 -0.53 -10.04
CA GLU A 110 12.48 -0.65 -11.40
C GLU A 110 12.01 -1.92 -12.12
N GLU A 111 11.82 -3.01 -11.38
CA GLU A 111 11.31 -4.27 -11.94
C GLU A 111 9.79 -4.22 -12.17
N PHE A 112 9.08 -3.26 -11.56
CA PHE A 112 7.68 -2.99 -11.85
C PHE A 112 7.49 -2.17 -13.13
N SER A 113 8.29 -1.10 -13.30
CA SER A 113 8.24 -0.26 -14.50
C SER A 113 9.56 0.48 -14.71
N ALA A 114 10.01 0.51 -15.97
CA ALA A 114 11.22 1.24 -16.39
C ALA A 114 11.18 2.76 -16.05
N ALA A 115 9.99 3.32 -15.80
CA ALA A 115 9.84 4.70 -15.34
C ALA A 115 10.53 4.97 -13.98
N TYR A 116 10.78 3.92 -13.20
CA TYR A 116 11.46 3.99 -11.89
C TYR A 116 12.98 3.77 -11.96
N GLU A 117 13.56 3.46 -13.12
CA GLU A 117 15.03 3.33 -13.28
C GLU A 117 15.78 4.64 -12.99
N SER A 118 15.10 5.79 -13.12
CA SER A 118 15.71 7.14 -13.08
C SER A 118 15.77 7.79 -11.69
N GLY A 119 15.80 7.02 -10.60
CA GLY A 119 16.04 7.56 -9.25
C GLY A 119 14.90 8.42 -8.67
N HIS A 120 13.66 8.15 -9.07
CA HIS A 120 12.50 8.75 -8.42
C HIS A 120 12.43 8.26 -6.95
N GLY A 121 12.19 9.19 -6.01
CA GLY A 121 12.20 8.93 -4.57
C GLY A 121 11.38 7.69 -4.17
N GLY A 122 11.78 7.05 -3.07
CA GLY A 122 11.25 5.76 -2.64
C GLY A 122 9.72 5.67 -2.70
N LEU A 123 9.23 4.60 -3.33
CA LEU A 123 7.80 4.36 -3.44
C LEU A 123 7.27 3.99 -2.04
N GLN A 124 6.43 4.84 -1.46
CA GLN A 124 5.88 4.62 -0.12
C GLN A 124 4.46 5.21 0.01
N ASN A 125 3.63 4.61 0.85
CA ASN A 125 2.30 5.13 1.14
C ASN A 125 2.38 6.49 1.85
N ARG A 126 1.49 7.41 1.49
CA ARG A 126 1.43 8.79 1.99
C ARG A 126 1.30 8.89 3.52
N SER A 127 0.68 7.90 4.16
CA SER A 127 0.50 7.85 5.60
C SER A 127 1.69 7.25 6.35
N PHE A 128 2.62 6.57 5.67
CA PHE A 128 3.66 5.78 6.32
C PHE A 128 4.57 6.59 7.24
N GLY A 129 5.11 7.72 6.77
CA GLY A 129 5.97 8.57 7.61
C GLY A 129 5.25 9.07 8.86
N LYS A 130 4.02 9.57 8.71
CA LYS A 130 3.18 10.00 9.84
C LYS A 130 2.86 8.85 10.81
N PHE A 131 2.65 7.65 10.29
CA PHE A 131 2.40 6.45 11.08
C PHE A 131 3.63 6.09 11.93
N MET A 132 4.81 6.01 11.33
CA MET A 132 6.08 5.73 12.03
C MET A 132 6.36 6.75 13.13
N ASP A 133 6.22 8.05 12.82
CA ASP A 133 6.38 9.12 13.82
C ASP A 133 5.40 8.97 14.99
N SER A 134 4.17 8.53 14.70
CA SER A 134 3.12 8.40 15.71
C SER A 134 3.34 7.19 16.59
N LEU A 135 3.88 6.09 16.06
CA LEU A 135 4.30 4.94 16.87
C LEU A 135 5.36 5.35 17.90
N VAL A 136 6.41 6.02 17.44
CA VAL A 136 7.51 6.47 18.31
C VAL A 136 7.00 7.45 19.37
N ARG A 137 6.15 8.42 18.99
CA ARG A 137 5.54 9.37 19.93
C ARG A 137 4.69 8.70 21.01
N ASN A 138 4.06 7.56 20.71
CA ASN A 138 3.27 6.80 21.68
C ASN A 138 4.11 5.78 22.47
N GLY A 139 5.44 5.81 22.34
CA GLY A 139 6.35 4.90 23.04
C GLY A 139 6.31 3.47 22.50
N VAL A 140 5.94 3.29 21.23
CA VAL A 140 6.08 2.00 20.52
C VAL A 140 7.42 2.01 19.80
N HIS A 141 8.25 0.99 20.03
CA HIS A 141 9.49 0.83 19.26
C HIS A 141 9.15 0.43 17.83
N ALA A 142 9.68 1.15 16.85
CA ALA A 142 9.45 0.90 15.44
C ALA A 142 10.73 1.01 14.61
N VAL A 143 10.91 0.14 13.61
CA VAL A 143 12.06 0.13 12.70
C VAL A 143 11.59 0.20 11.26
N ASP A 144 12.11 1.17 10.51
CA ASP A 144 11.93 1.24 9.06
C ASP A 144 13.01 0.38 8.36
N LEU A 145 12.61 -0.33 7.31
CA LEU A 145 13.47 -1.24 6.55
C LEU A 145 13.82 -0.71 5.15
N LEU A 146 13.29 0.46 4.75
CA LEU A 146 13.58 1.11 3.47
C LEU A 146 14.68 2.18 3.56
#